data_AF-B5YMQ5-F1
#
_entry.id   AF-B5YMQ5-F1
#
_cell.length_a   1.000
_cell.length_b   1.000
_cell.length_c   1.000
_cell.angle_alpha   90.00
_cell.angle_beta   90.00
_cell.angle_gamma   90.00
#
_symmetry.space_group_name_H-M   'P 1'
#
loop_
_entity.id
_entity.type
_entity.pdbx_description
1 polymer ?
#
loop_
_entity_poly.entity_id
_entity_poly.type
_entity_poly.pdbx_seq_one_letter_code
_entity_poly.pdbx_strand_id
1 'polypeptide(L)'
;MNCSAQPQEGSLKTPEEDNVYRDIRDNVFSNDATTTETATTFVSPSEFREAVRSGKFKGPTNGVCQGYMQCNLVVLEDGPAAYDFLLFCQRNKKACPLIEVCDVGSPFAEAVGAGSDLRTDIPKYCIYRNGKLESEVEGDVKAYWPEKSVAFLIGCSFSYDGALTEAGIPLRSVEQKKNVPMYKTNIPCRSAGSLHGNVVVSMKPISCMDIAKEVEITSKFPQAHGGPLCVGSPESIGITDLSLPDWGDSVDVLPGELPVFHACGVTPQQVLMDSGVPFAITHSPGHMFVTDLPSEIRR
;
A
#
# COMPACT_ATOMS: atom_id res chain seq x y z
N MET A 1 -46.92 -19.28 33.34
CA MET A 1 -45.64 -18.80 33.91
C MET A 1 -44.86 -18.18 32.76
N ASN A 2 -44.74 -16.85 32.78
CA ASN A 2 -44.04 -16.05 31.78
C ASN A 2 -42.54 -16.29 31.87
N CYS A 3 -41.87 -16.46 30.73
CA CYS A 3 -40.44 -16.21 30.62
C CYS A 3 -40.21 -15.31 29.39
N SER A 4 -40.13 -14.01 29.66
CA SER A 4 -39.77 -12.95 28.72
C SER A 4 -38.29 -13.05 28.37
N ALA A 5 -37.97 -13.18 27.08
CA ALA A 5 -36.63 -12.99 26.56
C ALA A 5 -36.37 -11.48 26.34
N GLN A 6 -35.36 -10.92 27.00
CA GLN A 6 -34.84 -9.60 26.70
C GLN A 6 -33.86 -9.70 25.51
N PRO A 7 -33.88 -8.77 24.54
CA PRO A 7 -32.85 -8.68 23.53
C PRO A 7 -31.57 -8.08 24.11
N GLN A 8 -30.42 -8.69 23.81
CA GLN A 8 -29.10 -8.13 24.12
C GLN A 8 -28.89 -6.85 23.30
N GLU A 9 -28.64 -5.75 23.99
CA GLU A 9 -28.25 -4.47 23.41
C GLU A 9 -26.93 -4.62 22.64
N GLY A 10 -26.96 -4.21 21.37
CA GLY A 10 -25.76 -4.07 20.56
C GLY A 10 -24.86 -3.00 21.15
N SER A 11 -23.61 -3.35 21.43
CA SER A 11 -22.56 -2.43 21.83
C SER A 11 -22.34 -1.40 20.73
N LEU A 12 -22.94 -0.22 20.87
CA LEU A 12 -22.54 0.97 20.14
C LEU A 12 -21.08 1.28 20.49
N LYS A 13 -20.21 1.24 19.47
CA LYS A 13 -18.84 1.71 19.58
C LYS A 13 -18.81 3.17 20.01
N THR A 14 -17.93 3.51 20.95
CA THR A 14 -17.81 4.85 21.50
C THR A 14 -17.10 5.79 20.51
N PRO A 15 -17.39 7.11 20.51
CA PRO A 15 -16.79 8.10 19.61
C PRO A 15 -15.25 8.25 19.69
N GLU A 16 -14.60 7.58 20.65
CA GLU A 16 -13.15 7.63 20.85
C GLU A 16 -12.37 6.69 19.89
N GLU A 17 -13.01 5.63 19.35
CA GLU A 17 -12.40 4.77 18.32
C GLU A 17 -12.26 5.49 16.96
N ASP A 18 -13.11 6.50 16.68
CA ASP A 18 -13.09 7.28 15.44
C ASP A 18 -11.99 8.36 15.39
N ASN A 19 -11.40 8.70 16.54
CA ASN A 19 -10.43 9.78 16.64
C ASN A 19 -8.99 9.33 16.31
N VAL A 20 -8.67 8.05 16.48
CA VAL A 20 -7.33 7.50 16.16
C VAL A 20 -7.10 7.39 14.65
N TYR A 21 -8.17 7.21 13.87
CA TYR A 21 -8.10 7.21 12.41
C TYR A 21 -8.01 8.63 11.81
N ARG A 22 -8.31 9.70 12.57
CA ARG A 22 -8.19 11.09 12.09
C ARG A 22 -6.75 11.56 11.91
N ASP A 23 -5.83 11.17 12.78
CA ASP A 23 -4.41 11.56 12.65
C ASP A 23 -3.72 10.91 11.44
N ILE A 24 -4.21 9.75 10.99
CA ILE A 24 -3.83 9.17 9.69
C ILE A 24 -4.59 9.88 8.55
N ARG A 25 -5.87 10.22 8.69
CA ARG A 25 -6.66 10.93 7.66
C ARG A 25 -6.06 12.27 7.25
N ASP A 26 -5.55 13.06 8.19
CA ASP A 26 -5.17 14.46 7.93
C ASP A 26 -3.70 14.63 7.47
N ASN A 27 -2.81 13.68 7.79
CA ASN A 27 -1.39 13.73 7.39
C ASN A 27 -1.03 12.83 6.20
N VAL A 28 -1.98 12.05 5.69
CA VAL A 28 -1.69 11.07 4.64
C VAL A 28 -1.32 11.70 3.30
N PHE A 29 -1.79 12.91 2.93
CA PHE A 29 -1.32 13.65 1.73
C PHE A 29 -1.66 15.16 1.73
N SER A 30 -1.25 15.96 2.73
CA SER A 30 -1.35 17.43 2.61
C SER A 30 -0.33 17.96 1.57
N ASN A 31 -0.75 18.10 0.32
CA ASN A 31 0.04 18.76 -0.73
C ASN A 31 -0.02 20.29 -0.56
N ASP A 32 0.81 20.84 0.32
CA ASP A 32 1.26 22.23 0.17
C ASP A 32 2.46 22.25 -0.79
N ALA A 33 2.22 21.90 -2.05
CA ALA A 33 3.19 21.99 -3.13
C ALA A 33 3.05 23.33 -3.87
N THR A 34 3.39 24.43 -3.20
CA THR A 34 3.75 25.70 -3.86
C THR A 34 5.26 25.84 -3.91
N THR A 35 5.91 25.01 -4.74
CA THR A 35 7.25 25.30 -5.24
C THR A 35 7.46 24.56 -6.55
N THR A 36 7.63 25.33 -7.63
CA THR A 36 8.17 24.85 -8.91
C THR A 36 9.61 24.42 -8.73
N GLU A 37 9.85 23.21 -8.20
CA GLU A 37 11.14 22.52 -8.32
C GLU A 37 11.14 21.71 -9.62
N THR A 38 12.16 21.95 -10.44
CA THR A 38 12.50 21.10 -11.59
C THR A 38 12.54 19.65 -11.15
N ALA A 39 11.59 18.82 -11.62
CA ALA A 39 11.55 17.40 -11.31
C ALA A 39 12.91 16.77 -11.61
N THR A 40 13.64 16.36 -10.57
CA THR A 40 14.91 15.66 -10.73
C THR A 40 14.58 14.30 -11.34
N THR A 41 14.87 14.11 -12.63
CA THR A 41 14.61 12.86 -13.33
C THR A 41 15.73 11.87 -13.03
N PHE A 42 15.47 10.90 -12.16
CA PHE A 42 16.36 9.77 -11.92
C PHE A 42 16.12 8.70 -12.98
N VAL A 43 17.17 8.35 -13.73
CA VAL A 43 17.11 7.32 -14.79
C VAL A 43 17.46 5.94 -14.24
N SER A 44 18.31 5.88 -13.20
CA SER A 44 18.69 4.63 -12.52
C SER A 44 18.11 4.55 -11.10
N PRO A 45 17.53 3.40 -10.70
CA PRO A 45 17.14 3.15 -9.32
C PRO A 45 18.29 3.30 -8.31
N SER A 46 19.51 2.90 -8.67
CA SER A 46 20.67 3.03 -7.78
C SER A 46 21.05 4.49 -7.50
N GLU A 47 20.97 5.35 -8.53
CA GLU A 47 21.20 6.80 -8.39
C GLU A 47 20.11 7.45 -7.53
N PHE A 48 18.86 7.02 -7.72
CA PHE A 48 17.74 7.46 -6.89
C PHE A 48 17.96 7.09 -5.43
N ARG A 49 18.25 5.82 -5.12
CA ARG A 49 18.49 5.36 -3.74
C ARG A 49 19.65 6.13 -3.09
N GLU A 50 20.71 6.42 -3.83
CA GLU A 50 21.81 7.25 -3.34
C GLU A 50 21.39 8.71 -3.09
N ALA A 51 20.52 9.28 -3.93
CA ALA A 51 19.96 10.62 -3.71
C ALA A 51 19.08 10.68 -2.46
N VAL A 52 18.29 9.64 -2.19
CA VAL A 52 17.51 9.51 -0.95
C VAL A 52 18.44 9.40 0.25
N ARG A 53 19.40 8.46 0.22
CA ARG A 53 20.37 8.21 1.29
C ARG A 53 21.20 9.44 1.65
N SER A 54 21.56 10.24 0.65
CA SER A 54 22.31 11.49 0.85
C SER A 54 21.43 12.70 1.21
N GLY A 55 20.11 12.51 1.33
CA GLY A 55 19.14 13.55 1.67
C GLY A 55 18.86 14.56 0.55
N LYS A 56 19.34 14.30 -0.68
CA LYS A 56 19.07 15.14 -1.87
C LYS A 56 17.65 14.97 -2.39
N PHE A 57 17.00 13.86 -2.08
CA PHE A 57 15.60 13.62 -2.41
C PHE A 57 14.82 13.20 -1.17
N LYS A 58 13.67 13.86 -0.95
CA LYS A 58 12.77 13.62 0.19
C LYS A 58 11.29 13.50 -0.18
N GLY A 59 10.96 13.72 -1.46
CA GLY A 59 9.58 13.81 -1.91
C GLY A 59 8.90 12.46 -2.16
N PRO A 60 7.64 12.47 -2.63
CA PRO A 60 6.95 11.27 -3.08
C PRO A 60 7.63 10.61 -4.28
N THR A 61 7.53 9.30 -4.36
CA THR A 61 8.19 8.43 -5.34
C THR A 61 7.38 8.18 -6.61
N ASN A 62 6.17 8.74 -6.70
CA ASN A 62 5.30 8.62 -7.86
C ASN A 62 5.99 9.13 -9.12
N GLY A 63 6.11 8.27 -10.14
CA GLY A 63 6.74 8.64 -11.42
C GLY A 63 8.27 8.69 -11.40
N VAL A 64 8.92 8.41 -10.28
CA VAL A 64 10.38 8.27 -10.20
C VAL A 64 10.81 6.93 -10.79
N CYS A 65 11.93 6.93 -11.54
CA CYS A 65 12.48 5.75 -12.21
C CYS A 65 11.41 4.97 -12.99
N GLN A 66 10.76 5.64 -13.94
CA GLN A 66 9.73 5.00 -14.78
C GLN A 66 10.25 3.71 -15.41
N GLY A 67 9.41 2.66 -15.40
CA GLY A 67 9.76 1.33 -15.90
C GLY A 67 10.37 0.39 -14.85
N TYR A 68 10.63 0.87 -13.62
CA TYR A 68 11.09 0.04 -12.52
C TYR A 68 9.99 -0.23 -11.49
N MET A 69 10.05 -1.40 -10.86
CA MET A 69 9.10 -1.79 -9.82
C MET A 69 9.40 -1.02 -8.53
N GLN A 70 8.33 -0.52 -7.90
CA GLN A 70 8.38 0.06 -6.57
C GLN A 70 7.72 -0.90 -5.57
N CYS A 71 8.29 -0.99 -4.38
CA CYS A 71 7.83 -1.87 -3.32
C CYS A 71 7.47 -1.10 -2.06
N ASN A 72 6.40 -1.55 -1.42
CA ASN A 72 6.06 -1.23 -0.04
C ASN A 72 7.04 -1.96 0.89
N LEU A 73 7.45 -1.30 1.98
CA LEU A 73 8.25 -1.92 3.05
C LEU A 73 7.38 -2.24 4.27
N VAL A 74 7.62 -3.41 4.86
CA VAL A 74 7.24 -3.80 6.24
C VAL A 74 8.46 -4.42 6.91
N VAL A 75 8.76 -4.00 8.15
CA VAL A 75 9.83 -4.56 8.98
C VAL A 75 9.22 -4.95 10.32
N LEU A 76 9.50 -6.18 10.73
CA LEU A 76 9.04 -6.74 11.99
C LEU A 76 10.22 -7.29 12.76
N GLU A 77 10.15 -7.29 14.09
CA GLU A 77 11.09 -8.05 14.90
C GLU A 77 11.02 -9.54 14.55
N ASP A 78 12.17 -10.22 14.61
CA ASP A 78 12.25 -11.66 14.44
C ASP A 78 11.36 -12.38 15.48
N GLY A 79 10.72 -13.47 15.05
CA GLY A 79 9.82 -14.26 15.89
C GLY A 79 8.38 -14.36 15.33
N PRO A 80 7.37 -14.51 16.21
CA PRO A 80 6.01 -14.85 15.81
C PRO A 80 5.38 -13.86 14.82
N ALA A 81 5.57 -12.55 15.02
CA ALA A 81 4.98 -11.54 14.14
C ALA A 81 5.54 -11.62 12.71
N ALA A 82 6.86 -11.75 12.55
CA ALA A 82 7.50 -11.92 11.24
C ALA A 82 7.06 -13.23 10.55
N TYR A 83 6.98 -14.33 11.31
CA TYR A 83 6.49 -15.60 10.76
C TYR A 83 5.01 -15.54 10.34
N ASP A 84 4.16 -14.98 11.20
CA ASP A 84 2.74 -14.78 10.92
C ASP A 84 2.56 -13.92 9.67
N PHE A 85 3.36 -12.87 9.53
CA PHE A 85 3.32 -12.00 8.35
C PHE A 85 3.75 -12.70 7.06
N LEU A 86 4.83 -13.48 7.11
CA LEU A 86 5.26 -14.30 5.96
C LEU A 86 4.15 -15.27 5.53
N LEU A 87 3.55 -15.97 6.49
CA LEU A 87 2.44 -16.91 6.25
C LEU A 87 1.19 -16.17 5.76
N PHE A 88 0.92 -14.98 6.28
CA PHE A 88 -0.17 -14.12 5.83
C PHE A 88 0.00 -13.73 4.36
N CYS A 89 1.19 -13.28 3.97
CA CYS A 89 1.52 -12.95 2.58
C CYS A 89 1.36 -14.18 1.66
N GLN A 90 1.86 -15.34 2.10
CA GLN A 90 1.72 -16.60 1.36
C GLN A 90 0.25 -17.00 1.12
N ARG A 91 -0.62 -16.76 2.11
CA ARG A 91 -2.05 -17.07 2.04
C ARG A 91 -2.85 -16.04 1.24
N ASN A 92 -2.38 -14.80 1.17
CA ASN A 92 -3.07 -13.64 0.59
C ASN A 92 -2.27 -12.97 -0.54
N LYS A 93 -1.67 -13.77 -1.43
CA LYS A 93 -0.72 -13.31 -2.48
C LYS A 93 -1.19 -12.11 -3.31
N LYS A 94 -2.50 -11.99 -3.55
CA LYS A 94 -3.06 -10.88 -4.31
C LYS A 94 -3.01 -9.56 -3.55
N ALA A 95 -3.34 -9.57 -2.26
CA ALA A 95 -3.28 -8.39 -1.40
C ALA A 95 -1.87 -8.08 -0.92
N CYS A 96 -1.04 -9.12 -0.76
CA CYS A 96 0.32 -9.02 -0.26
C CYS A 96 1.29 -9.75 -1.19
N PRO A 97 1.52 -9.24 -2.42
CA PRO A 97 2.44 -9.84 -3.37
C PRO A 97 3.88 -9.68 -2.88
N LEU A 98 4.41 -10.71 -2.24
CA LEU A 98 5.75 -10.68 -1.66
C LEU A 98 6.81 -10.75 -2.76
N ILE A 99 7.72 -9.76 -2.76
CA ILE A 99 8.80 -9.60 -3.74
C ILE A 99 10.11 -10.13 -3.18
N GLU A 100 10.49 -9.67 -1.99
CA GLU A 100 11.69 -10.11 -1.29
C GLU A 100 11.44 -10.18 0.22
N VAL A 101 12.09 -11.14 0.86
CA VAL A 101 12.22 -11.23 2.31
C VAL A 101 13.70 -11.20 2.62
N CYS A 102 14.15 -10.20 3.37
CA CYS A 102 15.54 -10.11 3.80
C CYS A 102 15.80 -11.14 4.92
N ASP A 103 17.03 -11.66 4.98
CA ASP A 103 17.45 -12.51 6.10
C ASP A 103 17.34 -11.78 7.44
N VAL A 104 17.17 -12.54 8.53
CA VAL A 104 17.07 -11.98 9.88
C VAL A 104 18.27 -11.09 10.20
N GLY A 105 18.00 -9.83 10.52
CA GLY A 105 18.99 -8.80 10.85
C GLY A 105 19.64 -8.12 9.63
N SER A 106 19.34 -8.56 8.41
CA SER A 106 19.81 -7.92 7.19
C SER A 106 18.83 -6.83 6.73
N PRO A 107 19.28 -5.56 6.60
CA PRO A 107 18.49 -4.49 5.99
C PRO A 107 18.70 -4.38 4.48
N PHE A 108 19.45 -5.29 3.86
CA PHE A 108 19.86 -5.18 2.46
C PHE A 108 18.95 -6.03 1.56
N ALA A 109 18.31 -5.40 0.58
CA ALA A 109 17.44 -6.06 -0.39
C ALA A 109 18.25 -6.52 -1.62
N GLU A 110 19.16 -7.48 -1.41
CA GLU A 110 20.17 -7.87 -2.41
C GLU A 110 19.56 -8.45 -3.69
N ALA A 111 18.39 -9.10 -3.62
CA ALA A 111 17.80 -9.72 -4.81
C ALA A 111 17.16 -8.70 -5.75
N VAL A 112 16.64 -7.59 -5.23
CA VAL A 112 15.92 -6.57 -6.02
C VAL A 112 16.56 -5.20 -5.99
N GLY A 113 17.67 -5.02 -5.29
CA GLY A 113 18.38 -3.76 -5.17
C GLY A 113 19.78 -3.98 -4.63
N ALA A 114 20.70 -4.49 -5.46
CA ALA A 114 22.04 -4.82 -5.00
C ALA A 114 22.73 -3.58 -4.38
N GLY A 115 23.30 -3.74 -3.18
CA GLY A 115 23.91 -2.63 -2.42
C GLY A 115 22.92 -1.59 -1.88
N SER A 116 21.62 -1.87 -1.89
CA SER A 116 20.60 -1.06 -1.23
C SER A 116 20.59 -1.28 0.28
N ASP A 117 20.28 -0.24 1.04
CA ASP A 117 20.06 -0.29 2.49
C ASP A 117 18.66 0.24 2.80
N LEU A 118 17.75 -0.65 3.16
CA LEU A 118 16.34 -0.32 3.43
C LEU A 118 16.14 0.64 4.61
N ARG A 119 17.18 0.91 5.40
CA ARG A 119 17.14 1.89 6.49
C ARG A 119 17.30 3.33 6.01
N THR A 120 17.81 3.53 4.80
CA THR A 120 18.12 4.86 4.26
C THR A 120 17.68 5.12 2.84
N ASP A 121 17.27 4.09 2.11
CA ASP A 121 17.00 4.20 0.68
C ASP A 121 15.51 4.44 0.36
N ILE A 122 14.71 4.70 1.40
CA ILE A 122 13.31 5.12 1.31
C ILE A 122 13.18 6.53 1.90
N PRO A 123 12.47 7.47 1.25
CA PRO A 123 12.45 8.87 1.69
C PRO A 123 11.79 9.09 3.06
N LYS A 124 10.78 8.28 3.41
CA LYS A 124 9.99 8.48 4.64
C LYS A 124 9.44 7.16 5.16
N TYR A 125 9.48 6.99 6.48
CA TYR A 125 9.05 5.79 7.19
C TYR A 125 7.99 6.12 8.24
N CYS A 126 7.21 5.11 8.61
CA CYS A 126 6.27 5.15 9.72
C CYS A 126 6.68 4.10 10.76
N ILE A 127 6.72 4.50 12.03
CA ILE A 127 7.02 3.63 13.16
C ILE A 127 5.72 3.35 13.91
N TYR A 128 5.42 2.07 14.13
CA TYR A 128 4.23 1.64 14.83
C TYR A 128 4.58 0.94 16.14
N ARG A 129 3.78 1.18 17.18
CA ARG A 129 3.79 0.41 18.43
C ARG A 129 2.38 -0.02 18.81
N ASN A 130 2.22 -1.29 19.12
CA ASN A 130 0.92 -1.89 19.46
C ASN A 130 -0.18 -1.52 18.46
N GLY A 131 0.16 -1.58 17.16
CA GLY A 131 -0.72 -1.22 16.05
C GLY A 131 -1.02 0.27 15.86
N LYS A 132 -0.41 1.18 16.63
CA LYS A 132 -0.62 2.64 16.54
C LYS A 132 0.61 3.33 15.97
N LEU A 133 0.39 4.33 15.12
CA LEU A 133 1.46 5.19 14.61
C LEU A 133 2.08 5.95 15.79
N GLU A 134 3.38 5.76 16.00
CA GLU A 134 4.17 6.47 17.02
C GLU A 134 4.84 7.69 16.41
N SER A 135 5.45 7.54 15.23
CA SER A 135 6.18 8.62 14.57
C SER A 135 6.33 8.39 13.08
N GLU A 136 6.58 9.48 12.36
CA GLU A 136 7.10 9.45 11.00
C GLU A 136 8.57 9.91 11.01
N VAL A 137 9.39 9.29 10.18
CA VAL A 137 10.84 9.52 10.15
C VAL A 137 11.28 9.74 8.71
N GLU A 138 11.98 10.85 8.43
CA GLU A 138 12.52 11.14 7.10
C GLU A 138 13.92 10.54 6.91
N GLY A 139 14.13 9.86 5.79
CA GLY A 139 15.44 9.53 5.20
C GLY A 139 16.31 8.50 5.92
N ASP A 140 16.30 8.44 7.26
CA ASP A 140 17.11 7.48 8.02
C ASP A 140 16.33 6.92 9.22
N VAL A 141 16.12 5.60 9.22
CA VAL A 141 15.40 4.89 10.29
C VAL A 141 16.31 3.95 11.10
N LYS A 142 17.64 4.08 10.99
CA LYS A 142 18.60 3.17 11.65
C LYS A 142 18.43 3.13 13.16
N ALA A 143 18.12 4.26 13.79
CA ALA A 143 17.93 4.36 15.23
C ALA A 143 16.71 3.55 15.74
N TYR A 144 15.75 3.26 14.87
CA TYR A 144 14.55 2.49 15.19
C TYR A 144 14.62 1.04 14.71
N TRP A 145 15.58 0.71 13.85
CA TRP A 145 15.66 -0.59 13.19
C TRP A 145 16.14 -1.68 14.16
N PRO A 146 15.32 -2.71 14.48
CA PRO A 146 15.74 -3.74 15.42
C PRO A 146 16.88 -4.59 14.86
N GLU A 147 17.87 -4.93 15.69
CA GLU A 147 19.02 -5.76 15.30
C GLU A 147 18.60 -7.12 14.74
N LYS A 148 17.57 -7.73 15.34
CA LYS A 148 16.95 -8.97 14.88
C LYS A 148 15.57 -8.66 14.32
N SER A 149 15.55 -8.27 13.06
CA SER A 149 14.33 -7.96 12.32
C SER A 149 14.29 -8.67 10.97
N VAL A 150 13.10 -8.78 10.40
CA VAL A 150 12.88 -9.28 9.05
C VAL A 150 12.21 -8.18 8.25
N ALA A 151 12.80 -7.81 7.13
CA ALA A 151 12.22 -6.85 6.18
C ALA A 151 11.52 -7.59 5.04
N PHE A 152 10.33 -7.12 4.69
CA PHE A 152 9.47 -7.64 3.65
C PHE A 152 9.21 -6.55 2.62
N LEU A 153 9.58 -6.80 1.37
CA LEU A 153 9.22 -5.97 0.23
C LEU A 153 7.99 -6.55 -0.44
N ILE A 154 6.96 -5.72 -0.58
CA ILE A 154 5.65 -6.10 -1.11
C ILE A 154 5.39 -5.25 -2.35
N GLY A 155 5.06 -5.88 -3.46
CA GLY A 155 4.86 -5.18 -4.72
C GLY A 155 3.72 -4.18 -4.64
N CYS A 156 3.81 -3.14 -5.47
CA CYS A 156 2.89 -2.02 -5.49
C CYS A 156 2.13 -1.94 -6.82
N SER A 157 0.87 -1.52 -6.78
CA SER A 157 0.03 -1.29 -7.95
C SER A 157 0.57 -0.25 -8.93
N PHE A 158 1.50 0.61 -8.51
CA PHE A 158 2.12 1.61 -9.40
C PHE A 158 2.76 0.98 -10.64
N SER A 159 3.16 -0.29 -10.57
CA SER A 159 3.80 -0.99 -11.68
C SER A 159 2.88 -1.25 -12.88
N TYR A 160 1.55 -1.37 -12.72
CA TYR A 160 0.64 -1.55 -13.86
C TYR A 160 -0.02 -0.25 -14.35
N ASP A 161 0.07 0.84 -13.58
CA ASP A 161 -0.49 2.15 -13.95
C ASP A 161 0.16 2.70 -15.24
N GLY A 162 1.46 2.46 -15.41
CA GLY A 162 2.18 2.76 -16.66
C GLY A 162 1.63 1.97 -17.86
N ALA A 163 1.43 0.65 -17.69
CA ALA A 163 0.92 -0.22 -18.75
C ALA A 163 -0.52 0.14 -19.17
N LEU A 164 -1.38 0.53 -18.22
CA LEU A 164 -2.71 1.05 -18.52
C LEU A 164 -2.64 2.33 -19.37
N THR A 165 -1.77 3.27 -18.96
CA THR A 165 -1.58 4.55 -19.65
C THR A 165 -1.02 4.36 -21.06
N GLU A 166 -0.01 3.51 -21.23
CA GLU A 166 0.56 3.15 -22.55
C GLU A 166 -0.47 2.51 -23.47
N ALA A 167 -1.40 1.76 -22.89
CA ALA A 167 -2.50 1.16 -23.63
C ALA A 167 -3.66 2.15 -23.89
N GLY A 168 -3.51 3.43 -23.53
CA GLY A 168 -4.51 4.47 -23.76
C GLY A 168 -5.67 4.45 -22.77
N ILE A 169 -5.52 3.78 -21.62
CA ILE A 169 -6.51 3.80 -20.54
C ILE A 169 -6.08 4.89 -19.54
N PRO A 170 -6.80 6.03 -19.48
CA PRO A 170 -6.41 7.14 -18.62
C PRO A 170 -6.64 6.80 -17.13
N LEU A 171 -5.84 7.43 -16.27
CA LEU A 171 -5.95 7.29 -14.82
C LEU A 171 -6.53 8.59 -14.22
N ARG A 172 -7.79 8.53 -13.80
CA ARG A 172 -8.53 9.70 -13.28
C ARG A 172 -7.82 10.42 -12.13
N SER A 173 -7.23 9.68 -11.20
CA SER A 173 -6.49 10.25 -10.07
C SER A 173 -5.31 11.12 -10.55
N VAL A 174 -4.61 10.68 -11.60
CA VAL A 174 -3.51 11.44 -12.22
C VAL A 174 -4.05 12.69 -12.92
N GLU A 175 -5.11 12.57 -13.71
CA GLU A 175 -5.75 13.71 -14.40
C GLU A 175 -6.22 14.78 -13.41
N GLN A 176 -6.76 14.36 -12.27
CA GLN A 176 -7.26 15.24 -11.21
C GLN A 176 -6.20 15.66 -10.20
N LYS A 177 -4.95 15.20 -10.33
CA LYS A 177 -3.85 15.45 -9.37
C LYS A 177 -4.22 15.06 -7.93
N LYS A 178 -4.89 13.92 -7.82
CA LYS A 178 -5.42 13.34 -6.58
C LYS A 178 -4.73 12.01 -6.28
N ASN A 179 -4.72 11.61 -5.02
CA ASN A 179 -4.32 10.28 -4.63
C ASN A 179 -5.41 9.28 -5.00
N VAL A 180 -5.00 8.05 -5.34
CA VAL A 180 -5.96 7.00 -5.68
C VAL A 180 -6.86 6.71 -4.48
N PRO A 181 -8.20 6.67 -4.65
CA PRO A 181 -9.09 6.33 -3.56
C PRO A 181 -8.96 4.85 -3.21
N MET A 182 -8.88 4.57 -1.92
CA MET A 182 -8.77 3.23 -1.37
C MET A 182 -9.84 3.00 -0.32
N TYR A 183 -10.35 1.76 -0.26
CA TYR A 183 -11.51 1.39 0.54
C TYR A 183 -11.26 0.09 1.29
N LYS A 184 -11.73 0.04 2.54
CA LYS A 184 -11.86 -1.17 3.33
C LYS A 184 -13.04 -1.96 2.78
N THR A 185 -12.79 -3.23 2.44
CA THR A 185 -13.85 -4.11 1.94
C THR A 185 -14.44 -4.97 3.06
N ASN A 186 -15.50 -5.71 2.73
CA ASN A 186 -15.97 -6.85 3.52
C ASN A 186 -15.34 -8.20 3.10
N ILE A 187 -14.35 -8.19 2.19
CA ILE A 187 -13.67 -9.41 1.73
C ILE A 187 -12.62 -9.81 2.78
N PRO A 188 -12.77 -10.96 3.47
CA PRO A 188 -11.81 -11.36 4.48
C PRO A 188 -10.50 -11.84 3.85
N CYS A 189 -9.39 -11.42 4.44
CA CYS A 189 -8.11 -12.11 4.23
C CYS A 189 -8.13 -13.46 4.94
N ARG A 190 -7.33 -14.40 4.43
CA ARG A 190 -7.05 -15.65 5.12
C ARG A 190 -6.06 -15.38 6.25
N SER A 191 -6.53 -15.41 7.50
CA SER A 191 -5.73 -15.13 8.68
C SER A 191 -4.48 -16.03 8.79
N ALA A 192 -3.45 -15.56 9.50
CA ALA A 192 -2.25 -16.31 9.82
C ALA A 192 -1.75 -15.91 11.22
N GLY A 193 -1.77 -16.87 12.15
CA GLY A 193 -1.47 -16.60 13.56
C GLY A 193 -2.35 -15.48 14.12
N SER A 194 -1.72 -14.44 14.65
CA SER A 194 -2.39 -13.26 15.19
C SER A 194 -2.95 -12.32 14.09
N LEU A 195 -2.47 -12.42 12.86
CA LEU A 195 -2.82 -11.51 11.78
C LEU A 195 -4.15 -11.86 11.12
N HIS A 196 -5.06 -10.89 11.09
CA HIS A 196 -6.39 -11.00 10.50
C HIS A 196 -6.89 -9.63 10.03
N GLY A 197 -7.86 -9.62 9.12
CA GLY A 197 -8.45 -8.39 8.59
C GLY A 197 -9.10 -8.61 7.23
N ASN A 198 -9.55 -7.51 6.62
CA ASN A 198 -10.14 -7.53 5.29
C ASN A 198 -9.17 -6.98 4.25
N VAL A 199 -9.39 -7.33 2.99
CA VAL A 199 -8.64 -6.76 1.88
C VAL A 199 -8.98 -5.28 1.76
N VAL A 200 -7.95 -4.46 1.57
CA VAL A 200 -8.10 -3.06 1.14
C VAL A 200 -7.97 -3.02 -0.37
N VAL A 201 -8.85 -2.28 -1.04
CA VAL A 201 -8.83 -2.12 -2.49
C VAL A 201 -8.54 -0.68 -2.88
N SER A 202 -7.84 -0.48 -3.99
CA SER A 202 -7.81 0.80 -4.70
C SER A 202 -8.86 0.78 -5.81
N MET A 203 -9.46 1.94 -6.10
CA MET A 203 -10.49 2.08 -7.13
C MET A 203 -10.02 2.99 -8.26
N LYS A 204 -10.23 2.53 -9.50
CA LYS A 204 -10.03 3.32 -10.71
C LYS A 204 -11.31 3.32 -11.54
N PRO A 205 -11.85 4.48 -11.94
CA PRO A 205 -12.93 4.50 -12.91
C PRO A 205 -12.36 4.18 -14.29
N ILE A 206 -12.95 3.19 -14.96
CA ILE A 206 -12.51 2.70 -16.27
C ILE A 206 -13.70 2.70 -17.21
N SER A 207 -13.51 3.21 -18.43
CA SER A 207 -14.50 3.14 -19.51
C SER A 207 -15.02 1.71 -19.67
N CYS A 208 -16.34 1.55 -19.81
CA CYS A 208 -16.98 0.24 -20.05
C CYS A 208 -16.36 -0.53 -21.23
N MET A 209 -15.87 0.20 -22.24
CA MET A 209 -15.25 -0.38 -23.44
C MET A 209 -13.83 -0.89 -23.20
N ASP A 210 -13.17 -0.41 -22.14
CA ASP A 210 -11.78 -0.75 -21.82
C ASP A 210 -11.66 -1.81 -20.72
N ILE A 211 -12.75 -2.24 -20.09
CA ILE A 211 -12.73 -3.20 -18.97
C ILE A 211 -12.00 -4.50 -19.34
N ALA A 212 -12.32 -5.11 -20.48
CA ALA A 212 -11.66 -6.36 -20.88
C ALA A 212 -10.14 -6.18 -21.06
N LYS A 213 -9.74 -5.03 -21.57
CA LYS A 213 -8.34 -4.66 -21.81
C LYS A 213 -7.61 -4.36 -20.50
N GLU A 214 -8.24 -3.62 -19.59
CA GLU A 214 -7.76 -3.38 -18.23
C GLU A 214 -7.47 -4.72 -17.54
N VAL A 215 -8.45 -5.62 -17.50
CA VAL A 215 -8.32 -6.95 -16.86
C VAL A 215 -7.18 -7.76 -17.49
N GLU A 216 -7.06 -7.75 -18.81
CA GLU A 216 -5.99 -8.47 -19.52
C GLU A 216 -4.60 -7.91 -19.17
N ILE A 217 -4.46 -6.59 -19.13
CA ILE A 217 -3.21 -5.91 -18.78
C ILE A 217 -2.85 -6.22 -17.33
N THR A 218 -3.72 -5.88 -16.38
CA THR A 218 -3.42 -6.00 -14.95
C THR A 218 -3.19 -7.44 -14.51
N SER A 219 -3.86 -8.42 -15.14
CA SER A 219 -3.64 -9.85 -14.86
C SER A 219 -2.23 -10.34 -15.20
N LYS A 220 -1.47 -9.63 -16.04
CA LYS A 220 -0.05 -9.93 -16.35
C LYS A 220 0.91 -9.50 -15.24
N PHE A 221 0.42 -8.80 -14.21
CA PHE A 221 1.22 -8.27 -13.10
C PHE A 221 0.83 -8.88 -11.74
N PRO A 222 0.95 -10.22 -11.55
CA PRO A 222 0.60 -10.85 -10.27
C PRO A 222 1.44 -10.36 -9.08
N GLN A 223 2.62 -9.80 -9.38
CA GLN A 223 3.54 -9.22 -8.40
C GLN A 223 3.12 -7.81 -7.97
N ALA A 224 2.16 -7.20 -8.66
CA ALA A 224 1.57 -5.90 -8.38
C ALA A 224 0.05 -6.05 -8.24
N HIS A 225 -0.40 -6.99 -7.41
CA HIS A 225 -1.81 -7.31 -7.13
C HIS A 225 -2.62 -7.95 -8.26
N GLY A 226 -2.18 -7.88 -9.51
CA GLY A 226 -2.84 -8.56 -10.63
C GLY A 226 -4.20 -7.96 -11.01
N GLY A 227 -5.03 -8.76 -11.69
CA GLY A 227 -6.36 -8.38 -12.17
C GLY A 227 -7.31 -7.90 -11.06
N PRO A 228 -8.46 -7.31 -11.39
CA PRO A 228 -9.36 -6.76 -10.38
C PRO A 228 -9.96 -7.82 -9.44
N LEU A 229 -10.38 -7.38 -8.27
CA LEU A 229 -11.20 -8.15 -7.32
C LEU A 229 -12.69 -7.94 -7.55
N CYS A 230 -13.08 -6.75 -7.98
CA CYS A 230 -14.46 -6.38 -8.29
C CYS A 230 -14.48 -5.38 -9.44
N VAL A 231 -15.50 -5.45 -10.28
CA VAL A 231 -15.80 -4.50 -11.35
C VAL A 231 -17.25 -4.09 -11.22
N GLY A 232 -17.51 -2.79 -11.16
CA GLY A 232 -18.85 -2.22 -11.24
C GLY A 232 -19.56 -2.08 -9.90
N SER A 233 -19.87 -3.18 -9.19
CA SER A 233 -20.75 -3.16 -8.01
C SER A 233 -19.98 -3.00 -6.68
N PRO A 234 -19.73 -1.78 -6.18
CA PRO A 234 -19.02 -1.55 -4.93
C PRO A 234 -19.68 -2.21 -3.71
N GLU A 235 -21.02 -2.31 -3.73
CA GLU A 235 -21.81 -2.85 -2.61
C GLU A 235 -21.50 -4.33 -2.38
N SER A 236 -21.17 -5.06 -3.46
CA SER A 236 -20.79 -6.48 -3.38
C SER A 236 -19.53 -6.72 -2.54
N ILE A 237 -18.68 -5.69 -2.41
CA ILE A 237 -17.46 -5.70 -1.60
C ILE A 237 -17.57 -4.79 -0.36
N GLY A 238 -18.79 -4.39 0.01
CA GLY A 238 -19.08 -3.64 1.23
C GLY A 238 -18.86 -2.14 1.14
N ILE A 239 -18.64 -1.59 -0.05
CA ILE A 239 -18.46 -0.14 -0.26
C ILE A 239 -19.81 0.46 -0.62
N THR A 240 -20.31 1.39 0.19
CA THR A 240 -21.64 2.01 0.01
C THR A 240 -21.60 3.41 -0.56
N ASP A 241 -20.44 4.09 -0.50
CA ASP A 241 -20.27 5.46 -0.98
C ASP A 241 -18.85 5.67 -1.52
N LEU A 242 -18.74 5.92 -2.83
CA LEU A 242 -17.45 6.18 -3.50
C LEU A 242 -16.92 7.61 -3.28
N SER A 243 -17.73 8.50 -2.70
CA SER A 243 -17.28 9.85 -2.37
C SER A 243 -16.49 9.90 -1.06
N LEU A 244 -16.53 8.82 -0.27
CA LEU A 244 -15.92 8.70 1.05
C LEU A 244 -14.90 7.55 1.09
N PRO A 245 -13.74 7.68 0.41
CA PRO A 245 -12.68 6.70 0.53
C PRO A 245 -12.12 6.67 1.96
N ASP A 246 -11.73 5.47 2.40
CA ASP A 246 -11.06 5.30 3.69
C ASP A 246 -9.65 5.90 3.68
N TRP A 247 -9.00 5.91 2.50
CA TRP A 247 -7.71 6.56 2.25
C TRP A 247 -7.64 7.18 0.85
N GLY A 248 -6.83 8.23 0.70
CA GLY A 248 -6.68 8.96 -0.55
C GLY A 248 -7.85 9.91 -0.82
N ASP A 249 -8.00 10.32 -2.07
CA ASP A 249 -8.96 11.36 -2.46
C ASP A 249 -10.06 10.76 -3.33
N SER A 250 -11.30 11.21 -3.14
CA SER A 250 -12.41 10.80 -4.02
C SER A 250 -12.20 11.34 -5.43
N VAL A 251 -12.54 10.54 -6.44
CA VAL A 251 -12.39 10.90 -7.86
C VAL A 251 -13.72 10.77 -8.58
N ASP A 252 -13.88 11.55 -9.66
CA ASP A 252 -15.11 11.50 -10.44
C ASP A 252 -15.21 10.18 -11.24
N VAL A 253 -16.38 9.55 -11.18
CA VAL A 253 -16.77 8.43 -12.05
C VAL A 253 -17.77 8.98 -13.07
N LEU A 254 -17.35 9.12 -14.32
CA LEU A 254 -18.15 9.74 -15.37
C LEU A 254 -19.17 8.77 -15.98
N PRO A 255 -20.23 9.27 -16.66
CA PRO A 255 -21.14 8.42 -17.41
C PRO A 255 -20.40 7.55 -18.42
N GLY A 256 -20.63 6.23 -18.37
CA GLY A 256 -19.95 5.26 -19.24
C GLY A 256 -18.66 4.68 -18.63
N GLU A 257 -18.29 5.05 -17.41
CA GLU A 257 -17.23 4.43 -16.63
C GLU A 257 -17.80 3.48 -15.56
N LEU A 258 -17.03 2.44 -15.21
CA LEU A 258 -17.29 1.57 -14.08
C LEU A 258 -16.14 1.70 -13.06
N PRO A 259 -16.44 1.67 -11.75
CA PRO A 259 -15.40 1.56 -10.75
C PRO A 259 -14.80 0.15 -10.78
N VAL A 260 -13.48 0.09 -10.95
CA VAL A 260 -12.70 -1.16 -10.96
C VAL A 260 -11.80 -1.20 -9.73
N PHE A 261 -11.89 -2.30 -8.97
CA PHE A 261 -11.25 -2.44 -7.66
C PHE A 261 -10.14 -3.47 -7.70
N HIS A 262 -8.92 -3.07 -7.35
CA HIS A 262 -7.75 -3.96 -7.23
C HIS A 262 -7.33 -4.06 -5.78
N ALA A 263 -6.77 -5.20 -5.38
CA ALA A 263 -6.12 -5.29 -4.07
C ALA A 263 -5.02 -4.24 -3.96
N CYS A 264 -4.80 -3.72 -2.75
CA CYS A 264 -3.88 -2.63 -2.51
C CYS A 264 -2.84 -3.00 -1.44
N GLY A 265 -1.62 -2.47 -1.61
CA GLY A 265 -0.50 -2.57 -0.66
C GLY A 265 -0.75 -1.93 0.70
N VAL A 266 -1.89 -1.26 0.90
CA VAL A 266 -2.36 -0.82 2.24
C VAL A 266 -2.87 -2.01 3.08
N THR A 267 -3.34 -3.10 2.46
CA THR A 267 -3.82 -4.30 3.17
C THR A 267 -2.83 -4.82 4.23
N PRO A 268 -1.54 -5.08 3.90
CA PRO A 268 -0.57 -5.53 4.90
C PRO A 268 -0.40 -4.54 6.06
N GLN A 269 -0.35 -3.23 5.79
CA GLN A 269 -0.24 -2.22 6.85
C GLN A 269 -1.47 -2.24 7.77
N GLN A 270 -2.67 -2.26 7.18
CA GLN A 270 -3.91 -2.27 7.95
C GLN A 270 -4.04 -3.50 8.83
N VAL A 271 -3.64 -4.67 8.34
CA VAL A 271 -3.69 -5.92 9.12
C VAL A 271 -2.73 -5.89 10.30
N LEU A 272 -1.53 -5.30 10.15
CA LEU A 272 -0.60 -5.13 11.27
C LEU A 272 -1.16 -4.20 12.34
N MET A 273 -1.82 -3.12 11.92
CA MET A 273 -2.46 -2.15 12.83
C MET A 273 -3.66 -2.78 13.55
N ASP A 274 -4.61 -3.36 12.80
CA ASP A 274 -5.82 -3.99 13.34
C ASP A 274 -5.48 -5.17 14.27
N SER A 275 -4.36 -5.86 14.03
CA SER A 275 -3.89 -6.97 14.86
C SER A 275 -3.04 -6.51 16.06
N GLY A 276 -2.80 -5.21 16.23
CA GLY A 276 -2.10 -4.65 17.40
C GLY A 276 -0.65 -5.10 17.51
N VAL A 277 0.06 -5.28 16.38
CA VAL A 277 1.44 -5.81 16.39
C VAL A 277 2.33 -4.93 17.28
N PRO A 278 3.17 -5.53 18.16
CA PRO A 278 3.91 -4.77 19.17
C PRO A 278 4.83 -3.69 18.60
N PHE A 279 5.48 -3.99 17.48
CA PHE A 279 6.36 -3.07 16.78
C PHE A 279 6.39 -3.37 15.28
N ALA A 280 6.36 -2.33 14.45
CA ALA A 280 6.60 -2.43 13.02
C ALA A 280 7.22 -1.13 12.47
N ILE A 281 8.05 -1.26 11.43
CA ILE A 281 8.45 -0.13 10.59
C ILE A 281 7.84 -0.36 9.21
N THR A 282 7.25 0.67 8.63
CA THR A 282 6.84 0.65 7.22
C THR A 282 7.41 1.84 6.50
N HIS A 283 7.34 1.82 5.18
CA HIS A 283 7.42 3.05 4.41
C HIS A 283 6.17 3.93 4.68
N SER A 284 6.32 5.25 4.52
CA SER A 284 5.20 6.18 4.50
C SER A 284 4.47 6.08 3.15
N PRO A 285 3.12 6.20 3.11
CA PRO A 285 2.39 6.27 1.85
C PRO A 285 3.00 7.26 0.85
N GLY A 286 3.11 6.86 -0.42
CA GLY A 286 3.72 7.64 -1.49
C GLY A 286 5.26 7.64 -1.50
N HIS A 287 5.94 7.09 -0.49
CA HIS A 287 7.40 7.06 -0.37
C HIS A 287 7.90 5.62 -0.40
N MET A 288 7.94 4.98 -1.56
CA MET A 288 8.24 3.55 -1.70
C MET A 288 9.73 3.30 -1.91
N PHE A 289 10.13 2.03 -1.77
CA PHE A 289 11.45 1.57 -2.20
C PHE A 289 11.46 1.32 -3.71
N VAL A 290 12.40 1.92 -4.44
CA VAL A 290 12.57 1.71 -5.89
C VAL A 290 13.59 0.60 -6.13
N THR A 291 13.13 -0.48 -6.77
CA THR A 291 13.94 -1.67 -7.05
C THR A 291 14.68 -1.56 -8.39
N ASP A 292 15.63 -2.45 -8.62
CA ASP A 292 16.30 -2.67 -9.91
C ASP A 292 15.49 -3.59 -10.84
N LEU A 293 14.36 -4.13 -10.38
CA LEU A 293 13.48 -4.96 -11.19
C LEU A 293 12.65 -4.10 -12.17
N PRO A 294 12.45 -4.55 -13.42
CA PRO A 294 11.49 -3.89 -14.30
C PRO A 294 10.07 -4.02 -13.74
N SER A 295 9.24 -2.99 -13.97
CA SER A 295 7.81 -3.02 -13.61
C SER A 295 7.06 -4.12 -14.35
N GLU A 296 7.43 -4.36 -15.61
CA GLU A 296 6.98 -5.52 -16.40
C GLU A 296 7.97 -6.68 -16.23
N ILE A 297 7.61 -7.69 -15.43
CA ILE A 297 8.31 -8.97 -15.46
C ILE A 297 7.74 -9.77 -16.63
N ARG A 298 8.29 -9.56 -17.82
CA ARG A 298 7.98 -10.38 -19.00
C ARG A 298 8.49 -11.80 -18.73
N ARG A 299 7.57 -12.76 -18.65
CA ARG A 299 7.88 -14.19 -18.66
C ARG A 299 8.04 -14.70 -20.08
#